data_AF-A0A4Y7S227-F1
#
_entry.id   AF-A0A4Y7S227-F1
#
_cell.length_a   1.000
_cell.length_b   1.000
_cell.length_c   1.000
_cell.angle_alpha   90.00
_cell.angle_beta   90.00
_cell.angle_gamma   90.00
#
_symmetry.space_group_name_H-M   'P 1'
#
loop_
_entity.id
_entity.type
_entity.pdbx_description
1 polymer ?
#
loop_
_entity_poly.entity_id
_entity_poly.type
_entity_poly.pdbx_seq_one_letter_code
_entity_poly.pdbx_strand_id
1 'polypeptide(L)'
;MRSISCYRAKMLYRGLYMEDSTIEILGTSKENICKEPKKKIGPLGYFVIIVKEILAILFWVYVFIKLFVFDIDVFLVDNFLPEYAWFLKYKFFILIGIIALIWLFTKNKTILSWAFYVFFYPIIILFWKIPFFIFKQKSWVLAFAITNSIISFLRSMKYSFIISALYLVSLAVIFNSSLKIFLWSATVMIFGIVLVTYIYRLILIFKPVGEFHVYITILSKFKESGYSTLALDSSIRNLPVESLEQKQIEKWTTNLQTSVLFNRICLFVAKKLRDYQNSGFNFLYYVLTILMLIVLTVFSFAAINYGIFRINNTLFSYPVTPNFFTFFYYSFNNLLFNSIQEIVPVLPISQTVSMMESMFALFLVAIFVSLLFSVRSQRHTDELNKIIKGIERQGEDMESFIKEEYKINSINDAMVELEKMKAGLIKFIYKITESLRY
;
A
#
# COMPACT_ATOMS: atom_id res chain seq x y z
N MET A 1 -8.80 -32.19 -31.23
CA MET A 1 -8.34 -32.60 -32.58
C MET A 1 -8.06 -31.35 -33.39
N ARG A 2 -6.90 -31.29 -34.08
CA ARG A 2 -6.23 -30.13 -34.75
C ARG A 2 -5.28 -29.29 -33.88
N SER A 3 -4.04 -29.78 -33.75
CA SER A 3 -2.81 -28.95 -33.80
C SER A 3 -1.56 -29.84 -33.92
N ILE A 4 -1.39 -30.49 -35.07
CA ILE A 4 -0.12 -31.11 -35.46
C ILE A 4 0.22 -30.55 -36.83
N SER A 5 0.76 -29.34 -36.89
CA SER A 5 1.28 -28.74 -38.12
C SER A 5 2.17 -27.54 -37.80
N CYS A 6 3.28 -27.75 -37.09
CA CYS A 6 4.36 -26.76 -37.04
C CYS A 6 5.74 -27.34 -36.68
N TYR A 7 5.95 -28.65 -36.92
CA TYR A 7 7.22 -29.32 -36.59
C TYR A 7 7.95 -29.92 -37.81
N ARG A 8 7.48 -29.66 -39.04
CA ARG A 8 8.00 -30.33 -40.26
C ARG A 8 8.55 -29.35 -41.31
N ALA A 9 9.23 -28.28 -40.88
CA ALA A 9 9.85 -27.31 -41.80
C ALA A 9 11.31 -26.95 -41.46
N LYS A 10 12.00 -27.74 -40.62
CA LYS A 10 13.38 -27.43 -40.19
C LYS A 10 14.40 -28.54 -40.47
N MET A 11 14.14 -29.41 -41.45
CA MET A 11 15.00 -30.57 -41.70
C MET A 11 15.12 -30.93 -43.18
N LEU A 12 15.37 -29.95 -44.06
CA LEU A 12 15.63 -30.18 -45.48
C LEU A 12 16.48 -29.09 -46.16
N TYR A 13 17.53 -28.59 -45.49
CA TYR A 13 18.59 -27.84 -46.16
C TYR A 13 19.94 -28.22 -45.54
N ARG A 14 20.48 -29.35 -46.01
CA ARG A 14 21.87 -29.75 -45.78
C ARG A 14 22.34 -30.47 -47.05
N GLY A 15 23.10 -29.77 -47.88
CA GLY A 15 23.78 -30.38 -49.03
C GLY A 15 24.10 -29.40 -50.15
N LEU A 16 25.40 -29.12 -50.32
CA LEU A 16 26.11 -28.71 -51.55
C LEU A 16 25.96 -27.24 -52.00
N TYR A 17 26.97 -26.40 -51.78
CA TYR A 17 28.09 -26.15 -52.71
C TYR A 17 29.12 -25.18 -52.10
N MET A 18 30.39 -25.41 -52.45
CA MET A 18 31.57 -24.60 -52.15
C MET A 18 31.72 -23.40 -53.11
N GLU A 19 32.51 -22.43 -52.63
CA GLU A 19 33.41 -21.51 -53.36
C GLU A 19 32.87 -20.18 -53.94
N ASP A 20 33.23 -19.12 -53.20
CA ASP A 20 34.11 -18.01 -53.62
C ASP A 20 33.56 -16.57 -53.47
N SER A 21 34.41 -15.75 -52.85
CA SER A 21 34.49 -14.28 -52.72
C SER A 21 33.23 -13.38 -52.79
N THR A 22 32.84 -12.79 -51.65
CA THR A 22 32.93 -11.33 -51.35
C THR A 22 32.19 -11.00 -50.05
N ILE A 23 32.80 -10.09 -49.28
CA ILE A 23 32.35 -9.63 -47.96
C ILE A 23 31.13 -8.71 -48.13
N GLU A 24 29.94 -9.23 -47.82
CA GLU A 24 28.76 -8.41 -47.53
C GLU A 24 28.41 -8.52 -46.05
N ILE A 25 28.31 -7.35 -45.42
CA ILE A 25 28.25 -7.14 -43.98
C ILE A 25 27.00 -7.80 -43.39
N LEU A 26 27.24 -8.62 -42.36
CA LEU A 26 26.30 -9.35 -41.53
C LEU A 26 24.96 -8.63 -41.35
N GLY A 27 23.94 -9.20 -41.99
CA GLY A 27 22.55 -8.86 -41.79
C GLY A 27 22.18 -8.92 -40.31
N THR A 28 21.60 -7.83 -39.83
CA THR A 28 20.83 -7.83 -38.59
C THR A 28 19.68 -8.80 -38.75
N SER A 29 19.88 -10.03 -38.26
CA SER A 29 18.80 -10.98 -38.00
C SER A 29 17.85 -10.30 -37.02
N LYS A 30 16.86 -9.59 -37.57
CA LYS A 30 15.60 -9.31 -36.89
C LYS A 30 15.06 -10.69 -36.54
N GLU A 31 15.36 -11.14 -35.33
CA GLU A 31 14.53 -12.09 -34.62
C GLU A 31 13.12 -11.50 -34.64
N ASN A 32 12.36 -11.89 -35.66
CA ASN A 32 10.92 -11.84 -35.67
C ASN A 32 10.51 -12.77 -34.55
N ILE A 33 10.56 -12.27 -33.31
CA ILE A 33 9.85 -12.84 -32.17
C ILE A 33 8.42 -12.91 -32.67
N CYS A 34 8.01 -14.10 -33.12
CA CYS A 34 6.64 -14.44 -33.42
C CYS A 34 5.86 -14.07 -32.16
N LYS A 35 5.31 -12.86 -32.15
CA LYS A 35 4.38 -12.42 -31.13
C LYS A 35 3.21 -13.37 -31.28
N GLU A 36 3.17 -14.40 -30.44
CA GLU A 36 2.03 -15.29 -30.39
C GLU A 36 0.79 -14.42 -30.32
N PRO A 37 -0.19 -14.64 -31.22
CA PRO A 37 -1.37 -13.80 -31.27
C PRO A 37 -2.00 -13.82 -29.88
N LYS A 38 -2.01 -12.65 -29.21
CA LYS A 38 -2.61 -12.49 -27.88
C LYS A 38 -4.00 -13.11 -27.95
N LYS A 39 -4.16 -14.26 -27.29
CA LYS A 39 -5.38 -15.06 -27.34
C LYS A 39 -6.51 -14.15 -26.89
N LYS A 40 -7.34 -13.70 -27.83
CA LYS A 40 -8.46 -12.81 -27.52
C LYS A 40 -9.36 -13.54 -26.54
N ILE A 41 -9.45 -13.02 -25.32
CA ILE A 41 -10.34 -13.57 -24.30
C ILE A 41 -11.76 -13.33 -24.82
N GLY A 42 -12.47 -14.41 -25.14
CA GLY A 42 -13.86 -14.32 -25.56
C GLY A 42 -14.77 -13.77 -24.45
N PRO A 43 -16.00 -13.37 -24.78
CA PRO A 43 -16.95 -12.82 -23.79
C PRO A 43 -17.16 -13.76 -22.60
N LEU A 44 -17.16 -15.08 -22.85
CA LEU A 44 -17.28 -16.12 -21.84
C LEU A 44 -16.10 -16.10 -20.86
N GLY A 45 -14.87 -15.83 -21.33
CA GLY A 45 -13.71 -15.69 -20.46
C GLY A 45 -13.77 -14.44 -19.57
N TYR A 46 -14.33 -13.34 -20.08
CA TYR A 46 -14.53 -12.13 -19.29
C TYR A 46 -15.59 -12.32 -18.20
N PHE A 47 -16.70 -12.96 -18.53
CA PHE A 47 -17.74 -13.32 -17.55
C PHE A 47 -17.19 -14.17 -16.41
N VAL A 48 -16.37 -15.17 -16.75
CA VAL A 48 -15.71 -16.06 -15.79
C VAL A 48 -14.77 -15.29 -14.83
N ILE A 49 -14.07 -14.27 -15.31
CA ILE A 49 -13.24 -13.39 -14.45
C ILE A 49 -14.12 -12.59 -13.49
N ILE A 50 -15.22 -12.01 -13.97
CA ILE A 50 -16.14 -11.24 -13.13
C ILE A 50 -16.75 -12.11 -12.03
N VAL A 51 -17.27 -13.29 -12.38
CA VAL A 51 -17.86 -14.23 -11.41
C VAL A 51 -16.84 -14.59 -10.33
N LYS A 52 -15.60 -14.85 -10.73
CA LYS A 52 -14.50 -15.13 -9.80
C LYS A 52 -14.23 -13.97 -8.84
N GLU A 53 -14.25 -12.73 -9.31
CA GLU A 53 -14.07 -11.54 -8.46
C GLU A 53 -15.24 -11.33 -7.51
N ILE A 54 -16.48 -11.50 -7.99
CA ILE A 54 -17.69 -11.41 -7.17
C ILE A 54 -17.66 -12.45 -6.06
N LEU A 55 -17.35 -13.72 -6.38
CA LEU A 55 -17.23 -14.79 -5.39
C LEU A 55 -16.16 -14.49 -4.35
N ALA A 56 -15.02 -13.94 -4.76
CA ALA A 56 -13.95 -13.57 -3.83
C ALA A 56 -14.38 -12.42 -2.88
N ILE A 57 -15.07 -11.41 -3.42
CA ILE A 57 -15.61 -10.30 -2.62
C ILE A 57 -16.66 -10.83 -1.64
N LEU A 58 -17.63 -11.62 -2.10
CA LEU A 58 -18.69 -12.19 -1.24
C LEU A 58 -18.11 -13.08 -0.14
N PHE A 59 -17.13 -13.92 -0.47
CA PHE A 59 -16.44 -14.76 0.52
C PHE A 59 -15.80 -13.92 1.63
N TRP A 60 -15.07 -12.87 1.27
CA TRP A 60 -14.40 -12.01 2.27
C TRP A 60 -15.36 -11.10 3.02
N VAL A 61 -16.44 -10.64 2.40
CA VAL A 61 -17.53 -9.94 3.11
C VAL A 61 -18.17 -10.86 4.14
N TYR A 62 -18.47 -12.11 3.78
CA TYR A 62 -18.97 -13.11 4.72
C TYR A 62 -17.98 -13.38 5.87
N VAL A 63 -16.69 -13.57 5.58
CA VAL A 63 -15.65 -13.74 6.61
C VAL A 63 -15.61 -12.53 7.54
N PHE A 64 -15.69 -11.30 7.00
CA PHE A 64 -15.68 -10.07 7.78
C PHE A 64 -16.91 -9.96 8.69
N ILE A 65 -18.12 -10.16 8.15
CA ILE A 65 -19.37 -10.11 8.93
C ILE A 65 -19.33 -11.14 10.06
N LYS A 66 -18.85 -12.35 9.76
CA LYS A 66 -18.74 -13.42 10.74
C LYS A 66 -17.73 -13.12 11.86
N LEU A 67 -16.58 -12.54 11.52
CA LEU A 67 -15.55 -12.23 12.52
C LEU A 67 -15.90 -11.04 13.40
N PHE A 68 -16.64 -10.05 12.89
CA PHE A 68 -16.79 -8.76 13.56
C PHE A 68 -18.22 -8.39 13.96
N VAL A 69 -19.24 -8.91 13.28
CA VAL A 69 -20.62 -8.46 13.47
C VAL A 69 -21.47 -9.54 14.14
N PHE A 70 -21.52 -10.73 13.54
CA PHE A 70 -22.47 -11.75 13.93
C PHE A 70 -22.06 -13.14 13.41
N ASP A 71 -22.09 -14.14 14.28
CA ASP A 71 -21.88 -15.54 13.90
C ASP A 71 -23.11 -16.09 13.15
N ILE A 72 -23.27 -15.65 11.89
CA ILE A 72 -24.36 -16.04 10.99
C ILE A 72 -24.53 -17.56 10.96
N ASP A 73 -23.43 -18.31 10.95
CA ASP A 73 -23.46 -19.76 10.91
C ASP A 73 -24.10 -20.38 12.14
N VAL A 74 -23.71 -19.91 13.33
CA VAL A 74 -24.23 -20.44 14.60
C VAL A 74 -25.72 -20.13 14.68
N PHE A 75 -26.09 -18.90 14.35
CA PHE A 75 -27.49 -18.50 14.31
C PHE A 75 -28.34 -19.33 13.34
N LEU A 76 -27.86 -19.55 12.11
CA LEU A 76 -28.62 -20.35 11.14
C LEU A 76 -28.75 -21.81 11.60
N VAL A 77 -27.68 -22.40 12.13
CA VAL A 77 -27.73 -23.80 12.58
C VAL A 77 -28.60 -23.94 13.82
N ASP A 78 -28.51 -23.04 14.79
CA ASP A 78 -29.33 -23.11 16.01
C ASP A 78 -30.83 -22.94 15.73
N ASN A 79 -31.20 -22.11 14.75
CA ASN A 79 -32.61 -21.88 14.40
C ASN A 79 -33.20 -22.95 13.48
N PHE A 80 -32.42 -23.48 12.53
CA PHE A 80 -32.97 -24.37 11.49
C PHE A 80 -32.56 -25.83 11.67
N LEU A 81 -31.38 -26.12 12.24
CA LEU A 81 -30.75 -27.45 12.26
C LEU A 81 -29.95 -27.71 13.55
N PRO A 82 -30.54 -27.56 14.76
CA PRO A 82 -29.79 -27.54 16.02
C PRO A 82 -29.05 -28.87 16.30
N GLU A 83 -29.58 -30.00 15.85
CA GLU A 83 -28.94 -31.32 15.96
C GLU A 83 -27.58 -31.39 15.25
N TYR A 84 -27.33 -30.49 14.29
CA TYR A 84 -26.12 -30.44 13.49
C TYR A 84 -25.12 -29.37 13.94
N ALA A 85 -25.31 -28.73 15.11
CA ALA A 85 -24.39 -27.72 15.65
C ALA A 85 -22.93 -28.22 15.75
N TRP A 86 -22.73 -29.53 15.93
CA TRP A 86 -21.40 -30.13 15.97
C TRP A 86 -20.62 -29.98 14.65
N PHE A 87 -21.29 -29.89 13.49
CA PHE A 87 -20.64 -29.69 12.19
C PHE A 87 -19.93 -28.35 12.09
N LEU A 88 -20.38 -27.32 12.82
CA LEU A 88 -19.75 -25.99 12.80
C LEU A 88 -18.32 -26.01 13.34
N LYS A 89 -17.99 -26.96 14.22
CA LYS A 89 -16.61 -27.16 14.71
C LYS A 89 -15.66 -27.62 13.60
N TYR A 90 -16.19 -28.28 12.57
CA TYR A 90 -15.42 -28.84 11.46
C TYR A 90 -15.54 -28.02 10.16
N LYS A 91 -16.18 -26.84 10.18
CA LYS A 91 -16.48 -26.03 8.99
C LYS A 91 -15.30 -25.80 8.03
N PHE A 92 -14.10 -25.59 8.58
CA PHE A 92 -12.88 -25.41 7.78
C PHE A 92 -12.45 -26.71 7.07
N PHE A 93 -12.47 -27.84 7.78
CA PHE A 93 -12.16 -29.16 7.21
C PHE A 93 -13.20 -29.59 6.18
N ILE A 94 -14.47 -29.29 6.42
CA ILE A 94 -15.56 -29.55 5.47
C ILE A 94 -15.34 -28.74 4.19
N LEU A 95 -15.01 -27.44 4.31
CA LEU A 95 -14.71 -26.59 3.15
C LEU A 95 -13.53 -27.15 2.34
N ILE A 96 -12.43 -27.53 3.01
CA ILE A 96 -11.28 -28.16 2.35
C ILE A 96 -11.69 -29.48 1.69
N GLY A 97 -12.46 -30.31 2.38
CA GLY A 97 -12.96 -31.59 1.87
C GLY A 97 -13.83 -31.42 0.62
N ILE A 98 -14.73 -30.45 0.61
CA ILE A 98 -15.56 -30.11 -0.56
C ILE A 98 -14.67 -29.65 -1.72
N ILE A 99 -13.71 -28.75 -1.48
CA ILE A 99 -12.78 -28.30 -2.52
C ILE A 99 -11.96 -29.47 -3.07
N ALA A 100 -11.47 -30.35 -2.19
CA ALA A 100 -10.71 -31.54 -2.57
C ALA A 100 -11.55 -32.53 -3.40
N LEU A 101 -12.81 -32.77 -3.02
CA LEU A 101 -13.75 -33.61 -3.78
C LEU A 101 -14.04 -33.00 -5.15
N ILE A 102 -14.37 -31.71 -5.23
CA ILE A 102 -14.62 -31.02 -6.51
C ILE A 102 -13.37 -31.12 -7.40
N TRP A 103 -12.18 -30.93 -6.83
CA TRP A 103 -10.92 -31.05 -7.56
C TRP A 103 -10.65 -32.47 -8.04
N LEU A 104 -10.94 -33.49 -7.23
CA LEU A 104 -10.80 -34.90 -7.58
C LEU A 104 -11.70 -35.30 -8.76
N PHE A 105 -12.97 -34.88 -8.73
CA PHE A 105 -13.94 -35.24 -9.76
C PHE A 105 -13.71 -34.50 -11.09
N THR A 106 -13.40 -33.20 -11.03
CA THR A 106 -13.20 -32.42 -12.26
C THR A 106 -11.81 -32.58 -12.86
N LYS A 107 -10.81 -32.99 -12.04
CA LYS A 107 -9.37 -33.04 -12.38
C LYS A 107 -8.84 -31.72 -12.97
N ASN A 108 -9.54 -30.62 -12.74
CA ASN A 108 -9.24 -29.34 -13.36
C ASN A 108 -8.34 -28.49 -12.43
N LYS A 109 -7.08 -28.28 -12.82
CA LYS A 109 -6.14 -27.41 -12.10
C LYS A 109 -6.65 -25.97 -11.92
N THR A 110 -7.58 -25.52 -12.76
CA THR A 110 -8.22 -24.22 -12.66
C THR A 110 -8.99 -24.05 -11.35
N ILE A 111 -9.66 -25.09 -10.84
CA ILE A 111 -10.45 -24.99 -9.60
C ILE A 111 -9.57 -24.70 -8.39
N LEU A 112 -8.42 -25.38 -8.29
CA LEU A 112 -7.45 -25.12 -7.23
C LEU A 112 -6.89 -23.69 -7.32
N SER A 113 -6.58 -23.21 -8.54
CA SER A 113 -6.17 -21.83 -8.77
C SER A 113 -7.25 -20.80 -8.38
N TRP A 114 -8.54 -21.14 -8.54
CA TRP A 114 -9.64 -20.31 -8.09
C TRP A 114 -9.75 -20.25 -6.57
N ALA A 115 -9.67 -21.40 -5.91
CA ALA A 115 -9.68 -21.48 -4.46
C ALA A 115 -8.55 -20.64 -3.85
N PHE A 116 -7.32 -20.79 -4.37
CA PHE A 116 -6.19 -19.97 -3.94
C PHE A 116 -6.39 -18.48 -4.22
N TYR A 117 -6.96 -18.11 -5.35
CA TYR A 117 -7.25 -16.71 -5.64
C TYR A 117 -8.26 -16.10 -4.66
N VAL A 118 -9.34 -16.81 -4.35
CA VAL A 118 -10.36 -16.37 -3.38
C VAL A 118 -9.74 -16.24 -2.00
N PHE A 119 -8.96 -17.23 -1.57
CA PHE A 119 -8.29 -17.23 -0.27
C PHE A 119 -7.26 -16.11 -0.15
N PHE A 120 -6.43 -15.87 -1.17
CA PHE A 120 -5.42 -14.81 -1.17
C PHE A 120 -5.92 -13.47 -1.72
N TYR A 121 -7.24 -13.30 -1.90
CA TYR A 121 -7.80 -12.12 -2.58
C TYR A 121 -7.39 -10.77 -1.96
N PRO A 122 -7.39 -10.57 -0.63
CA PRO A 122 -6.97 -9.30 -0.03
C PRO A 122 -5.49 -8.98 -0.30
N ILE A 123 -4.63 -10.00 -0.26
CA ILE A 123 -3.19 -9.88 -0.55
C ILE A 123 -3.00 -9.52 -2.03
N ILE A 124 -3.73 -10.18 -2.93
CA ILE A 124 -3.69 -9.87 -4.37
C ILE A 124 -4.16 -8.44 -4.64
N ILE A 125 -5.24 -7.98 -3.99
CA ILE A 125 -5.68 -6.58 -4.14
C ILE A 125 -4.58 -5.64 -3.69
N LEU A 126 -4.04 -5.86 -2.49
CA LEU A 126 -3.10 -4.97 -1.83
C LEU A 126 -1.77 -4.85 -2.59
N PHE A 127 -1.18 -5.99 -2.98
CA PHE A 127 0.16 -6.02 -3.56
C PHE A 127 0.17 -6.01 -5.10
N TRP A 128 -0.94 -6.31 -5.77
CA TRP A 128 -0.98 -6.38 -7.24
C TRP A 128 -1.96 -5.39 -7.85
N LYS A 129 -3.25 -5.47 -7.51
CA LYS A 129 -4.26 -4.63 -8.18
C LYS A 129 -4.07 -3.15 -7.87
N ILE A 130 -3.78 -2.78 -6.62
CA ILE A 130 -3.55 -1.38 -6.24
C ILE A 130 -2.31 -0.81 -6.96
N PRO A 131 -1.11 -1.42 -6.88
CA PRO A 131 0.05 -0.93 -7.65
C PRO A 131 -0.21 -0.85 -9.15
N PHE A 132 -0.82 -1.89 -9.74
CA PHE A 132 -1.14 -1.90 -11.16
C PHE A 132 -2.11 -0.77 -11.54
N PHE A 133 -3.12 -0.49 -10.70
CA PHE A 133 -4.04 0.61 -10.90
C PHE A 133 -3.32 1.96 -10.90
N ILE A 134 -2.41 2.19 -9.96
CA ILE A 134 -1.59 3.42 -9.90
C ILE A 134 -0.79 3.59 -11.20
N PHE A 135 -0.10 2.54 -11.65
CA PHE A 135 0.66 2.58 -12.89
C PHE A 135 -0.23 2.84 -14.11
N LYS A 136 -1.44 2.26 -14.13
CA LYS A 136 -2.42 2.47 -15.21
C LYS A 136 -2.92 3.91 -15.26
N GLN A 137 -3.12 4.56 -14.11
CA GLN A 137 -3.55 5.95 -14.02
C GLN A 137 -2.49 6.96 -14.48
N LYS A 138 -1.22 6.55 -14.60
CA LYS A 138 -0.08 7.41 -14.95
C LYS A 138 0.09 8.63 -14.03
N SER A 139 -0.56 8.63 -12.85
CA SER A 139 -0.46 9.69 -11.85
C SER A 139 0.66 9.36 -10.88
N TRP A 140 1.82 9.97 -11.10
CA TRP A 140 2.96 9.85 -10.18
C TRP A 140 2.64 10.42 -8.80
N VAL A 141 1.82 11.47 -8.73
CA VAL A 141 1.33 12.05 -7.47
C VAL A 141 0.65 10.98 -6.61
N LEU A 142 -0.25 10.17 -7.21
CA LEU A 142 -0.91 9.09 -6.50
C LEU A 142 0.08 8.01 -6.04
N ALA A 143 1.08 7.69 -6.87
CA ALA A 143 2.12 6.74 -6.51
C ALA A 143 2.93 7.19 -5.28
N PHE A 144 3.32 8.47 -5.22
CA PHE A 144 3.99 9.05 -4.06
C PHE A 144 3.08 9.07 -2.83
N ALA A 145 1.80 9.43 -2.99
CA ALA A 145 0.82 9.39 -1.89
C ALA A 145 0.74 8.01 -1.23
N ILE A 146 0.64 6.96 -2.06
CA ILE A 146 0.53 5.57 -1.59
C ILE A 146 1.86 5.08 -1.02
N THR A 147 2.98 5.43 -1.63
CA THR A 147 4.32 5.09 -1.11
C THR A 147 4.54 5.73 0.26
N ASN A 148 4.20 7.01 0.43
CA ASN A 148 4.24 7.70 1.71
C ASN A 148 3.34 7.02 2.74
N SER A 149 2.12 6.65 2.35
CA SER A 149 1.18 5.95 3.23
C SER A 149 1.74 4.60 3.71
N ILE A 150 2.39 3.83 2.82
CA ILE A 150 3.02 2.56 3.17
C ILE A 150 4.22 2.78 4.11
N ILE A 151 5.09 3.75 3.81
CA ILE A 151 6.24 4.07 4.66
C ILE A 151 5.77 4.50 6.05
N SER A 152 4.76 5.37 6.12
CA SER A 152 4.15 5.83 7.37
C SER A 152 3.59 4.64 8.18
N PHE A 153 2.83 3.77 7.52
CA PHE A 153 2.26 2.56 8.11
C PHE A 153 3.34 1.63 8.67
N LEU A 154 4.40 1.35 7.91
CA LEU A 154 5.49 0.47 8.36
C LEU A 154 6.25 1.07 9.54
N ARG A 155 6.48 2.39 9.54
CA ARG A 155 7.15 3.09 10.64
C ARG A 155 6.33 3.05 11.92
N SER A 156 5.00 3.15 11.82
CA SER A 156 4.10 3.10 12.98
C SER A 156 3.65 1.68 13.34
N MET A 157 4.02 0.66 12.55
CA MET A 157 3.44 -0.68 12.64
C MET A 157 3.52 -1.28 14.05
N LYS A 158 4.69 -1.17 14.72
CA LYS A 158 4.87 -1.70 16.09
C LYS A 158 3.89 -1.05 17.08
N TYR A 159 3.80 0.27 17.07
CA TYR A 159 2.92 1.02 17.96
C TYR A 159 1.45 0.75 17.64
N SER A 160 1.07 0.83 16.36
CA SER A 160 -0.29 0.57 15.89
C SER A 160 -0.73 -0.85 16.23
N PHE A 161 0.15 -1.84 16.10
CA PHE A 161 -0.13 -3.23 16.45
C PHE A 161 -0.40 -3.40 17.95
N ILE A 162 0.47 -2.86 18.81
CA ILE A 162 0.31 -2.94 20.27
C ILE A 162 -1.01 -2.29 20.71
N ILE A 163 -1.27 -1.06 20.26
CA ILE A 163 -2.50 -0.34 20.61
C ILE A 163 -3.74 -1.08 20.09
N SER A 164 -3.72 -1.56 18.85
CA SER A 164 -4.85 -2.30 18.28
C SER A 164 -5.09 -3.62 19.01
N ALA A 165 -4.03 -4.34 19.40
CA ALA A 165 -4.16 -5.58 20.17
C ALA A 165 -4.78 -5.32 21.55
N LEU A 166 -4.29 -4.31 22.29
CA LEU A 166 -4.86 -3.93 23.59
C LEU A 166 -6.31 -3.46 23.46
N TYR A 167 -6.63 -2.71 22.41
CA TYR A 167 -7.99 -2.26 22.10
C TYR A 167 -8.92 -3.45 21.85
N LEU A 168 -8.53 -4.39 21.00
CA LEU A 168 -9.31 -5.59 20.68
C LEU A 168 -9.49 -6.51 21.89
N VAL A 169 -8.46 -6.70 22.71
CA VAL A 169 -8.57 -7.46 23.97
C VAL A 169 -9.56 -6.79 24.91
N SER A 170 -9.51 -5.46 25.04
CA SER A 170 -10.44 -4.72 25.90
C SER A 170 -11.88 -4.82 25.41
N LEU A 171 -12.11 -4.72 24.09
CA LEU A 171 -13.42 -4.98 23.49
C LEU A 171 -13.89 -6.40 23.78
N ALA A 172 -13.04 -7.40 23.54
CA ALA A 172 -13.38 -8.80 23.80
C ALA A 172 -13.77 -9.03 25.27
N VAL A 173 -13.07 -8.40 26.22
CA VAL A 173 -13.43 -8.43 27.65
C VAL A 173 -14.78 -7.76 27.91
N ILE A 174 -15.05 -6.59 27.34
CA ILE A 174 -16.34 -5.88 27.50
C ILE A 174 -17.51 -6.71 26.97
N PHE A 175 -17.35 -7.39 25.84
CA PHE A 175 -18.42 -8.18 25.22
C PHE A 175 -18.61 -9.54 25.89
N ASN A 176 -17.56 -10.20 26.36
CA ASN A 176 -17.66 -11.59 26.82
C ASN A 176 -17.62 -11.76 28.35
N SER A 177 -17.06 -10.81 29.10
CA SER A 177 -16.90 -10.97 30.54
C SER A 177 -18.16 -10.58 31.32
N SER A 178 -18.45 -11.31 32.39
CA SER A 178 -19.46 -10.97 33.40
C SER A 178 -18.86 -10.35 34.67
N LEU A 179 -17.52 -10.39 34.83
CA LEU A 179 -16.84 -9.93 36.03
C LEU A 179 -16.64 -8.41 36.00
N LYS A 180 -17.26 -7.71 36.96
CA LYS A 180 -17.24 -6.24 37.06
C LYS A 180 -15.83 -5.64 37.06
N ILE A 181 -14.87 -6.31 37.71
CA ILE A 181 -13.47 -5.85 37.79
C ILE A 181 -12.83 -5.81 36.39
N PHE A 182 -13.04 -6.85 35.58
CA PHE A 182 -12.51 -6.91 34.22
C PHE A 182 -13.20 -5.90 33.29
N LEU A 183 -14.51 -5.68 33.45
CA LEU A 183 -15.24 -4.65 32.72
C LEU A 183 -14.71 -3.24 33.03
N TRP A 184 -14.45 -2.92 34.30
CA TRP A 184 -13.85 -1.64 34.70
C TRP A 184 -12.46 -1.45 34.07
N SER A 185 -11.61 -2.47 34.19
CA SER A 185 -10.25 -2.44 33.64
C SER A 185 -10.25 -2.23 32.13
N ALA A 186 -11.09 -2.97 31.39
CA ALA A 186 -11.21 -2.83 29.95
C ALA A 186 -11.79 -1.48 29.53
N THR A 187 -12.78 -0.96 30.25
CA THR A 187 -13.36 0.37 30.00
C THR A 187 -12.31 1.48 30.14
N VAL A 188 -11.55 1.46 31.25
CA VAL A 188 -10.47 2.42 31.50
C VAL A 188 -9.36 2.29 30.45
N MET A 189 -9.03 1.06 30.03
CA MET A 189 -8.03 0.82 28.99
C MET A 189 -8.45 1.42 27.65
N ILE A 190 -9.70 1.21 27.20
CA ILE A 190 -10.21 1.81 25.96
C ILE A 190 -10.16 3.35 26.05
N PHE A 191 -10.60 3.92 27.17
CA PHE A 191 -10.53 5.37 27.38
C PHE A 191 -9.09 5.89 27.29
N GLY A 192 -8.15 5.22 27.96
CA GLY A 192 -6.73 5.55 27.88
C GLY A 192 -6.17 5.48 26.47
N ILE A 193 -6.56 4.45 25.69
CA ILE A 193 -6.16 4.31 24.28
C ILE A 193 -6.70 5.46 23.43
N VAL A 194 -7.97 5.84 23.59
CA VAL A 194 -8.57 6.97 22.87
C VAL A 194 -7.82 8.26 23.23
N LEU A 195 -7.61 8.52 24.52
CA LEU A 195 -6.89 9.71 24.99
C LEU A 195 -5.47 9.79 24.41
N VAL A 196 -4.70 8.71 24.51
CA VAL A 196 -3.34 8.63 23.94
C VAL A 196 -3.38 8.83 22.43
N THR A 197 -4.37 8.26 21.73
CA THR A 197 -4.53 8.44 20.29
C THR A 197 -4.75 9.90 19.94
N TYR A 198 -5.61 10.62 20.67
CA TYR A 198 -5.86 12.05 20.44
C TYR A 198 -4.62 12.90 20.73
N ILE A 199 -3.94 12.67 21.87
CA ILE A 199 -2.70 13.37 22.22
C ILE A 199 -1.65 13.15 21.13
N TYR A 200 -1.46 11.89 20.70
CA TYR A 200 -0.52 11.55 19.65
C TYR A 200 -0.87 12.23 18.33
N ARG A 201 -2.16 12.25 17.94
CA ARG A 201 -2.62 12.94 16.73
C ARG A 201 -2.40 14.45 16.82
N LEU A 202 -2.69 15.07 17.95
CA LEU A 202 -2.43 16.49 18.17
C LEU A 202 -0.93 16.81 18.01
N ILE A 203 -0.05 16.01 18.63
CA ILE A 203 1.41 16.17 18.49
C ILE A 203 1.84 15.99 17.03
N LEU A 204 1.27 15.03 16.30
CA LEU A 204 1.61 14.80 14.90
C LEU A 204 1.24 15.97 13.98
N ILE A 205 0.22 16.77 14.30
CA ILE A 205 -0.16 17.96 13.51
C ILE A 205 0.94 19.02 13.55
N PHE A 206 1.60 19.17 14.70
CA PHE A 206 2.68 20.14 14.89
C PHE A 206 4.05 19.60 14.54
N LYS A 207 4.18 18.27 14.40
CA LYS A 207 5.47 17.64 14.11
C LYS A 207 5.81 17.83 12.62
N PRO A 208 7.03 18.24 12.29
CA PRO A 208 7.52 18.25 10.90
C PRO A 208 7.36 16.87 10.26
N VAL A 209 7.06 16.83 8.95
CA VAL A 209 6.74 15.57 8.25
C VAL A 209 8.02 14.78 8.02
N GLY A 210 8.39 14.01 9.04
CA GLY A 210 9.58 13.17 9.07
C GLY A 210 9.58 11.99 8.08
N GLU A 211 8.48 11.80 7.33
CA GLU A 211 8.33 10.75 6.32
C GLU A 211 9.18 11.07 5.08
N PHE A 212 9.31 12.34 4.72
CA PHE A 212 10.05 12.74 3.53
C PHE A 212 11.57 12.62 3.69
N HIS A 213 12.09 12.65 4.92
CA HIS A 213 13.52 12.41 5.18
C HIS A 213 13.98 11.01 4.74
N VAL A 214 13.05 10.05 4.68
CA VAL A 214 13.34 8.69 4.21
C VAL A 214 13.89 8.70 2.78
N TYR A 215 13.38 9.58 1.91
CA TYR A 215 13.87 9.69 0.53
C TYR A 215 15.33 10.14 0.48
N ILE A 216 15.69 11.17 1.26
CA ILE A 216 17.08 11.65 1.33
C ILE A 216 17.99 10.56 1.89
N THR A 217 17.57 9.87 2.95
CA THR A 217 18.39 8.81 3.56
C THR A 217 18.60 7.62 2.63
N ILE A 218 17.58 7.21 1.87
CA ILE A 218 17.70 6.13 0.90
C ILE A 218 18.65 6.54 -0.23
N LEU A 219 18.46 7.75 -0.79
CA LEU A 219 19.29 8.22 -1.89
C LEU A 219 20.73 8.54 -1.45
N SER A 220 20.93 9.05 -0.23
CA SER A 220 22.28 9.30 0.30
C SER A 220 23.03 7.99 0.55
N LYS A 221 22.37 6.96 1.08
CA LYS A 221 22.97 5.63 1.23
C LYS A 221 23.33 5.01 -0.12
N PHE A 222 22.47 5.19 -1.12
CA PHE A 222 22.77 4.75 -2.48
C PHE A 222 23.97 5.51 -3.06
N LYS A 223 24.08 6.82 -2.81
CA LYS A 223 25.22 7.65 -3.21
C LYS A 223 26.53 7.20 -2.53
N GLU A 224 26.52 7.01 -1.22
CA GLU A 224 27.69 6.57 -0.43
C GLU A 224 28.21 5.20 -0.87
N SER A 225 27.31 4.24 -1.09
CA SER A 225 27.67 2.92 -1.64
C SER A 225 27.99 2.96 -3.13
N GLY A 226 27.40 3.92 -3.85
CA GLY A 226 27.49 4.07 -5.29
C GLY A 226 28.84 4.63 -5.72
N TYR A 227 29.37 5.66 -5.07
CA TYR A 227 30.60 6.30 -5.57
C TYR A 227 31.81 5.37 -5.62
N SER A 228 32.01 4.53 -4.62
CA SER A 228 33.13 3.57 -4.62
C SER A 228 32.95 2.48 -5.68
N THR A 229 31.71 2.09 -5.99
CA THR A 229 31.41 1.04 -6.97
C THR A 229 31.35 1.57 -8.41
N LEU A 230 31.01 2.85 -8.57
CA LEU A 230 30.86 3.54 -9.85
C LEU A 230 32.13 4.27 -10.30
N ALA A 231 33.09 4.48 -9.40
CA ALA A 231 34.41 5.00 -9.76
C ALA A 231 35.11 4.07 -10.74
N LEU A 232 35.85 4.66 -11.68
CA LEU A 232 36.63 3.90 -12.64
C LEU A 232 37.94 3.46 -11.98
N ASP A 233 38.40 2.26 -12.34
CA ASP A 233 39.73 1.83 -11.93
C ASP A 233 40.76 2.80 -12.53
N SER A 234 41.87 3.03 -11.82
CA SER A 234 42.92 3.96 -12.26
C SER A 234 43.49 3.62 -13.64
N SER A 235 43.40 2.34 -14.06
CA SER A 235 43.79 1.87 -15.39
C SER A 235 42.86 2.32 -16.52
N ILE A 236 41.59 2.63 -16.24
CA ILE A 236 40.58 3.01 -17.25
C ILE A 236 40.50 4.54 -17.37
N ARG A 237 40.68 5.26 -16.25
CA ARG A 237 40.37 6.69 -16.12
C ARG A 237 41.09 7.63 -17.10
N ASN A 238 42.28 7.23 -17.58
CA ASN A 238 43.12 8.07 -18.46
C ASN A 238 43.23 7.55 -19.90
N LEU A 239 42.58 6.43 -20.21
CA LEU A 239 42.64 5.86 -21.56
C LEU A 239 41.50 6.39 -22.43
N PRO A 240 41.74 6.70 -23.70
CA PRO A 240 40.67 7.01 -24.64
C PRO A 240 39.77 5.77 -24.79
N VAL A 241 38.46 6.00 -24.91
CA VAL A 241 37.43 4.96 -24.89
C VAL A 241 37.65 3.93 -26.00
N GLU A 242 38.26 4.35 -27.12
CA GLU A 242 38.58 3.51 -28.28
C GLU A 242 39.70 2.49 -28.01
N SER A 243 40.53 2.72 -26.99
CA SER A 243 41.64 1.84 -26.62
C SER A 243 41.32 0.83 -25.52
N LEU A 244 40.09 0.88 -24.98
CA LEU A 244 39.66 0.03 -23.89
C LEU A 244 39.38 -1.39 -24.37
N GLU A 245 39.75 -2.38 -23.56
CA GLU A 245 39.36 -3.76 -23.81
C GLU A 245 37.83 -3.92 -23.66
N GLN A 246 37.26 -4.91 -24.34
CA GLN A 246 35.81 -5.16 -24.32
C GLN A 246 35.21 -5.23 -22.90
N LYS A 247 35.91 -5.87 -21.95
CA LYS A 247 35.48 -5.93 -20.54
C LYS A 247 35.51 -4.57 -19.85
N GLN A 248 36.49 -3.74 -20.18
CA GLN A 248 36.61 -2.38 -19.63
C GLN A 248 35.52 -1.48 -20.21
N ILE A 249 35.21 -1.61 -21.51
CA ILE A 249 34.09 -0.89 -22.16
C ILE A 249 32.76 -1.26 -21.49
N GLU A 250 32.51 -2.54 -21.21
CA GLU A 250 31.29 -3.00 -20.55
C GLU A 250 31.15 -2.45 -19.12
N LYS A 251 32.24 -2.50 -18.33
CA LYS A 251 32.27 -1.92 -16.98
C LYS A 251 32.07 -0.40 -17.01
N TRP A 252 32.80 0.30 -17.88
CA TRP A 252 32.68 1.74 -18.08
C TRP A 252 31.25 2.14 -18.46
N THR A 253 30.67 1.46 -19.45
CA THR A 253 29.30 1.72 -19.92
C THR A 253 28.27 1.46 -18.82
N THR A 254 28.42 0.37 -18.06
CA THR A 254 27.50 0.02 -16.97
C THR A 254 27.57 1.04 -15.83
N ASN A 255 28.77 1.47 -15.45
CA ASN A 255 28.96 2.44 -14.38
C ASN A 255 28.49 3.84 -14.79
N LEU A 256 28.79 4.29 -16.02
CA LEU A 256 28.27 5.54 -16.55
C LEU A 256 26.73 5.51 -16.64
N GLN A 257 26.17 4.41 -17.17
CA GLN A 257 24.72 4.24 -17.28
C GLN A 257 24.03 4.32 -15.92
N THR A 258 24.60 3.67 -14.89
CA THR A 258 24.05 3.69 -13.53
C THR A 258 24.16 5.08 -12.91
N SER A 259 25.28 5.79 -13.12
CA SER A 259 25.49 7.16 -12.64
C SER A 259 24.50 8.15 -13.28
N VAL A 260 24.34 8.09 -14.60
CA VAL A 260 23.37 8.91 -15.34
C VAL A 260 21.94 8.59 -14.90
N LEU A 261 21.61 7.30 -14.75
CA LEU A 261 20.30 6.87 -14.27
C LEU A 261 20.01 7.41 -12.86
N PHE A 262 20.98 7.35 -11.95
CA PHE A 262 20.83 7.90 -10.59
C PHE A 262 20.57 9.41 -10.61
N ASN A 263 21.36 10.19 -11.36
CA ASN A 263 21.12 11.62 -11.55
C ASN A 263 19.67 11.89 -12.01
N ARG A 264 19.22 11.19 -13.06
CA ARG A 264 17.86 11.38 -13.60
C ARG A 264 16.77 10.94 -12.62
N ILE A 265 16.99 9.89 -11.84
CA ILE A 265 16.05 9.47 -10.78
C ILE A 265 15.94 10.54 -9.69
N CYS A 266 17.06 11.11 -9.22
CA CYS A 266 17.04 12.18 -8.21
C CYS A 266 16.21 13.37 -8.69
N LEU A 267 16.51 13.91 -9.87
CA LEU A 267 15.75 15.03 -10.45
C LEU A 267 14.27 14.68 -10.66
N PHE A 268 13.98 13.44 -11.06
CA PHE A 268 12.61 12.97 -11.25
C PHE A 268 11.83 12.90 -9.95
N VAL A 269 12.43 12.31 -8.90
CA VAL A 269 11.82 12.24 -7.57
C VAL A 269 11.62 13.65 -7.01
N ALA A 270 12.60 14.54 -7.13
CA ALA A 270 12.48 15.93 -6.71
C ALA A 270 11.31 16.65 -7.40
N LYS A 271 11.21 16.54 -8.73
CA LYS A 271 10.10 17.10 -9.50
C LYS A 271 8.76 16.52 -9.07
N LYS A 272 8.64 15.19 -8.91
CA LYS A 272 7.38 14.54 -8.54
C LYS A 272 6.97 14.77 -7.09
N LEU A 273 7.92 14.99 -6.18
CA LEU A 273 7.62 15.48 -4.84
C LEU A 273 7.09 16.92 -4.86
N ARG A 274 7.62 17.79 -5.73
CA ARG A 274 7.08 19.14 -5.96
C ARG A 274 5.67 19.10 -6.55
N ASP A 275 5.43 18.23 -7.53
CA ASP A 275 4.08 18.00 -8.09
C ASP A 275 3.11 17.51 -6.99
N TYR A 276 3.55 16.57 -6.15
CA TYR A 276 2.78 16.06 -5.01
C TYR A 276 2.43 17.17 -4.01
N GLN A 277 3.39 18.01 -3.66
CA GLN A 277 3.18 19.16 -2.79
C GLN A 277 2.08 20.09 -3.32
N ASN A 278 2.10 20.38 -4.62
CA ASN A 278 1.14 21.28 -5.27
C ASN A 278 -0.24 20.66 -5.49
N SER A 279 -0.36 19.33 -5.43
CA SER A 279 -1.58 18.60 -5.77
C SER A 279 -2.69 18.64 -4.72
N GLY A 280 -2.38 19.08 -3.49
CA GLY A 280 -3.36 19.11 -2.40
C GLY A 280 -3.76 17.74 -1.84
N PHE A 281 -3.16 16.62 -2.27
CA PHE A 281 -3.48 15.27 -1.76
C PHE A 281 -3.30 15.13 -0.25
N ASN A 282 -2.42 15.92 0.37
CA ASN A 282 -2.28 16.01 1.83
C ASN A 282 -3.60 16.37 2.51
N PHE A 283 -4.41 17.25 1.91
CA PHE A 283 -5.72 17.63 2.44
C PHE A 283 -6.68 16.43 2.49
N LEU A 284 -6.73 15.63 1.41
CA LEU A 284 -7.56 14.43 1.36
C LEU A 284 -7.17 13.42 2.46
N TYR A 285 -5.87 13.23 2.69
CA TYR A 285 -5.37 12.39 3.76
C TYR A 285 -5.79 12.88 5.15
N TYR A 286 -5.78 14.20 5.38
CA TYR A 286 -6.24 14.79 6.65
C TYR A 286 -7.75 14.64 6.86
N VAL A 287 -8.57 14.85 5.84
CA VAL A 287 -10.02 14.63 5.90
C VAL A 287 -10.32 13.17 6.25
N LEU A 288 -9.65 12.23 5.58
CA LEU A 288 -9.81 10.80 5.86
C LEU A 288 -9.37 10.45 7.30
N THR A 289 -8.28 11.06 7.78
CA THR A 289 -7.80 10.84 9.15
C THR A 289 -8.81 11.31 10.19
N ILE A 290 -9.43 12.49 9.98
CA ILE A 290 -10.48 13.01 10.87
C ILE A 290 -11.71 12.11 10.85
N LEU A 291 -12.15 11.67 9.67
CA LEU A 291 -13.28 10.75 9.55
C LEU A 291 -13.03 9.45 10.32
N MET A 292 -11.82 8.88 10.21
CA MET A 292 -11.45 7.68 10.96
C MET A 292 -11.39 7.94 12.47
N LEU A 293 -10.98 9.14 12.90
CA LEU A 293 -10.96 9.52 14.32
C LEU A 293 -12.38 9.69 14.88
N ILE A 294 -13.32 10.23 14.09
CA ILE A 294 -14.76 10.28 14.42
C ILE A 294 -15.29 8.86 14.64
N VAL A 295 -15.09 7.96 13.66
CA VAL A 295 -15.56 6.56 13.77
C VAL A 295 -14.97 5.86 14.98
N LEU A 296 -13.66 6.01 15.21
CA LEU A 296 -12.99 5.45 16.39
C LEU A 296 -13.58 5.99 17.69
N THR A 297 -13.89 7.29 17.75
CA THR A 297 -14.43 7.93 18.96
C THR A 297 -15.81 7.41 19.27
N VAL A 298 -16.73 7.46 18.30
CA VAL A 298 -18.10 6.94 18.44
C VAL A 298 -18.09 5.48 18.88
N PHE A 299 -17.32 4.63 18.19
CA PHE A 299 -17.27 3.22 18.52
C PHE A 299 -16.64 2.95 19.90
N SER A 300 -15.60 3.69 20.27
CA SER A 300 -14.95 3.53 21.57
C SER A 300 -15.83 3.98 22.72
N PHE A 301 -16.50 5.13 22.60
CA PHE A 301 -17.42 5.60 23.63
C PHE A 301 -18.68 4.75 23.70
N ALA A 302 -19.15 4.18 22.59
CA ALA A 302 -20.21 3.18 22.61
C ALA A 302 -19.79 1.94 23.43
N ALA A 303 -18.58 1.44 23.23
CA ALA A 303 -18.03 0.32 24.00
C ALA A 303 -17.82 0.66 25.49
N ILE A 304 -17.33 1.86 25.80
CA ILE A 304 -17.16 2.34 27.18
C ILE A 304 -18.52 2.44 27.88
N ASN A 305 -19.51 3.12 27.27
CA ASN A 305 -20.85 3.26 27.84
C ASN A 305 -21.54 1.89 28.01
N TYR A 306 -21.40 0.99 27.03
CA TYR A 306 -21.91 -0.38 27.13
C TYR A 306 -21.22 -1.17 28.26
N GLY A 307 -19.89 -1.04 28.40
CA GLY A 307 -19.13 -1.65 29.51
C GLY A 307 -19.61 -1.16 30.87
N ILE A 308 -19.84 0.15 31.01
CA ILE A 308 -20.37 0.78 32.23
C ILE A 308 -21.79 0.30 32.53
N PHE A 309 -22.65 0.20 31.51
CA PHE A 309 -24.00 -0.35 31.65
C PHE A 309 -23.98 -1.81 32.14
N ARG A 310 -23.06 -2.63 31.62
CA ARG A 310 -22.90 -4.03 32.08
C ARG A 310 -22.38 -4.13 33.52
N ILE A 311 -21.61 -3.15 34.00
CA ILE A 311 -21.15 -3.09 35.39
C ILE A 311 -22.31 -2.77 36.33
N ASN A 312 -23.11 -1.76 35.98
CA ASN A 312 -24.30 -1.35 36.70
C ASN A 312 -25.31 -0.69 35.76
N ASN A 313 -26.46 -1.35 35.58
CA ASN A 313 -27.52 -0.88 34.69
C ASN A 313 -28.24 0.37 35.22
N THR A 314 -28.20 0.66 36.53
CA THR A 314 -28.84 1.85 37.12
C THR A 314 -28.14 3.17 36.78
N LEU A 315 -26.97 3.10 36.14
CA LEU A 315 -26.27 4.28 35.64
C LEU A 315 -27.02 4.96 34.49
N PHE A 316 -27.93 4.24 33.82
CA PHE A 316 -28.71 4.74 32.69
C PHE A 316 -30.21 4.52 32.90
N SER A 317 -31.03 5.43 32.37
CA SER A 317 -32.49 5.28 32.23
C SER A 317 -32.81 4.89 30.80
N TYR A 318 -33.66 3.87 30.62
CA TYR A 318 -34.02 3.33 29.31
C TYR A 318 -35.42 2.70 29.36
N PRO A 319 -36.27 2.90 28.33
CA PRO A 319 -37.60 2.29 28.28
C PRO A 319 -37.56 0.82 27.86
N VAL A 320 -36.54 0.42 27.09
CA VAL A 320 -36.32 -0.95 26.60
C VAL A 320 -34.86 -1.31 26.82
N THR A 321 -34.56 -2.56 27.19
CA THR A 321 -33.18 -3.02 27.44
C THR A 321 -32.28 -2.71 26.23
N PRO A 322 -31.28 -1.83 26.39
CA PRO A 322 -30.44 -1.40 25.28
C PRO A 322 -29.49 -2.51 24.84
N ASN A 323 -29.31 -2.66 23.54
CA ASN A 323 -28.24 -3.48 22.97
C ASN A 323 -27.02 -2.59 22.64
N PHE A 324 -25.91 -3.20 22.23
CA PHE A 324 -24.70 -2.44 21.88
C PHE A 324 -24.94 -1.39 20.77
N PHE A 325 -25.83 -1.66 19.81
CA PHE A 325 -26.16 -0.72 18.75
C PHE A 325 -26.89 0.52 19.29
N THR A 326 -27.72 0.38 20.32
CA THR A 326 -28.32 1.53 21.03
C THR A 326 -27.23 2.44 21.61
N PHE A 327 -26.16 1.87 22.18
CA PHE A 327 -25.01 2.65 22.66
C PHE A 327 -24.18 3.28 21.53
N PHE A 328 -24.07 2.61 20.38
CA PHE A 328 -23.45 3.19 19.19
C PHE A 328 -24.22 4.41 18.68
N TYR A 329 -25.55 4.28 18.58
CA TYR A 329 -26.45 5.38 18.21
C TYR A 329 -26.39 6.51 19.25
N TYR A 330 -26.38 6.19 20.54
CA TYR A 330 -26.20 7.16 21.62
C TYR A 330 -24.91 7.96 21.48
N SER A 331 -23.76 7.28 21.36
CA SER A 331 -22.46 7.94 21.24
C SER A 331 -22.34 8.77 19.97
N PHE A 332 -22.90 8.30 18.84
CA PHE A 332 -22.96 9.08 17.62
C PHE A 332 -23.73 10.40 17.80
N ASN A 333 -24.90 10.36 18.44
CA ASN A 333 -25.68 11.57 18.71
C ASN A 333 -25.01 12.48 19.75
N ASN A 334 -24.43 11.91 20.80
CA ASN A 334 -23.74 12.67 21.84
C ASN A 334 -22.50 13.40 21.28
N LEU A 335 -21.78 12.81 20.32
CA LEU A 335 -20.70 13.48 19.59
C LEU A 335 -21.20 14.71 18.80
N LEU A 336 -22.43 14.65 18.29
CA LEU A 336 -23.10 15.75 17.58
C LEU A 336 -23.84 16.70 18.53
N PHE A 337 -23.63 16.58 19.84
CA PHE A 337 -24.32 17.34 20.90
C PHE A 337 -25.86 17.17 20.87
N ASN A 338 -26.34 16.05 20.35
CA ASN A 338 -27.76 15.68 20.33
C ASN A 338 -28.04 14.63 21.42
N SER A 339 -29.17 14.77 22.11
CA SER A 339 -29.67 13.76 23.06
C SER A 339 -30.70 12.85 22.41
N ILE A 340 -30.81 11.63 22.91
CA ILE A 340 -31.81 10.63 22.50
C ILE A 340 -32.58 10.14 23.71
N GLN A 341 -33.82 9.66 23.53
CA GLN A 341 -34.69 9.26 24.64
C GLN A 341 -34.52 7.78 25.03
N GLU A 342 -33.94 6.98 24.14
CA GLU A 342 -33.76 5.54 24.28
C GLU A 342 -32.77 5.19 25.39
N ILE A 343 -31.81 6.06 25.66
CA ILE A 343 -30.87 5.91 26.75
C ILE A 343 -30.39 7.27 27.25
N VAL A 344 -30.52 7.48 28.56
CA VAL A 344 -30.16 8.74 29.22
C VAL A 344 -29.23 8.46 30.40
N PRO A 345 -28.06 9.12 30.50
CA PRO A 345 -27.17 8.98 31.65
C PRO A 345 -27.76 9.63 32.91
N VAL A 346 -27.93 8.88 33.99
CA VAL A 346 -28.59 9.35 35.23
C VAL A 346 -27.58 9.64 36.33
N LEU A 347 -26.58 8.78 36.49
CA LEU A 347 -25.62 8.87 37.59
C LEU A 347 -24.33 9.58 37.18
N PRO A 348 -23.59 10.21 38.14
CA PRO A 348 -22.45 11.06 37.84
C PRO A 348 -21.37 10.42 36.96
N ILE A 349 -21.14 9.12 37.10
CA ILE A 349 -20.16 8.38 36.29
C ILE A 349 -20.56 8.38 34.81
N SER A 350 -21.80 8.00 34.50
CA SER A 350 -22.32 7.98 33.12
C SER A 350 -22.38 9.38 32.50
N GLN A 351 -22.74 10.39 33.31
CA GLN A 351 -22.77 11.79 32.89
C GLN A 351 -21.35 12.29 32.60
N THR A 352 -20.37 11.94 33.44
CA THR A 352 -18.97 12.30 33.22
C THR A 352 -18.45 11.71 31.91
N VAL A 353 -18.76 10.44 31.61
CA VAL A 353 -18.38 9.82 30.34
C VAL A 353 -19.03 10.52 29.15
N SER A 354 -20.31 10.89 29.25
CA SER A 354 -21.01 11.67 28.23
C SER A 354 -20.36 13.03 28.00
N MET A 355 -20.00 13.74 29.07
CA MET A 355 -19.30 15.03 29.03
C MET A 355 -17.91 14.90 28.43
N MET A 356 -17.18 13.82 28.76
CA MET A 356 -15.87 13.53 28.17
C MET A 356 -15.99 13.31 26.67
N GLU A 357 -16.96 12.52 26.19
CA GLU A 357 -17.20 12.33 24.76
C GLU A 357 -17.50 13.66 24.04
N SER A 358 -18.34 14.51 24.63
CA SER A 358 -18.58 15.88 24.13
C SER A 358 -17.29 16.71 24.07
N MET A 359 -16.41 16.59 25.07
CA MET A 359 -15.10 17.25 25.06
C MET A 359 -14.20 16.72 23.92
N PHE A 360 -14.22 15.41 23.64
CA PHE A 360 -13.51 14.85 22.49
C PHE A 360 -14.07 15.37 21.14
N ALA A 361 -15.38 15.62 21.04
CA ALA A 361 -15.97 16.29 19.88
C ALA A 361 -15.36 17.69 19.66
N LEU A 362 -15.18 18.47 20.73
CA LEU A 362 -14.50 19.77 20.66
C LEU A 362 -13.03 19.63 20.23
N PHE A 363 -12.32 18.62 20.75
CA PHE A 363 -10.96 18.33 20.29
C PHE A 363 -10.90 17.92 18.82
N LEU A 364 -11.87 17.17 18.30
CA LEU A 364 -11.94 16.86 16.87
C LEU A 364 -12.04 18.13 16.02
N VAL A 365 -12.90 19.08 16.43
CA VAL A 365 -13.02 20.37 15.74
C VAL A 365 -11.69 21.13 15.82
N ALA A 366 -11.05 21.18 16.99
CA ALA A 366 -9.75 21.85 17.15
C ALA A 366 -8.65 21.21 16.28
N ILE A 367 -8.59 19.88 16.22
CA ILE A 367 -7.66 19.12 15.37
C ILE A 367 -7.96 19.40 13.89
N PHE A 368 -9.23 19.39 13.48
CA PHE A 368 -9.64 19.68 12.11
C PHE A 368 -9.24 21.09 11.68
N VAL A 369 -9.57 22.11 12.49
CA VAL A 369 -9.18 23.51 12.24
C VAL A 369 -7.66 23.65 12.20
N SER A 370 -6.95 23.01 13.13
CA SER A 370 -5.48 23.02 13.15
C SER A 370 -4.87 22.39 11.90
N LEU A 371 -5.46 21.31 11.39
CA LEU A 371 -5.06 20.68 10.13
C LEU A 371 -5.31 21.60 8.92
N LEU A 372 -6.45 22.29 8.87
CA LEU A 372 -6.73 23.27 7.81
C LEU A 372 -5.69 24.38 7.77
N PHE A 373 -5.29 24.91 8.93
CA PHE A 373 -4.23 25.90 9.01
C PHE A 373 -2.85 25.31 8.72
N SER A 374 -2.58 24.08 9.14
CA SER A 374 -1.30 23.39 8.89
C SER A 374 -1.05 23.14 7.39
N VAL A 375 -2.09 22.76 6.63
CA VAL A 375 -2.00 22.62 5.16
C VAL A 375 -1.57 23.93 4.50
N ARG A 376 -2.01 25.07 5.03
CA ARG A 376 -1.63 26.40 4.53
C ARG A 376 -0.31 26.91 5.13
N SER A 377 0.28 26.19 6.08
CA SER A 377 1.47 26.63 6.76
C SER A 377 2.67 26.61 5.81
N GLN A 378 3.31 27.77 5.67
CA GLN A 378 4.57 27.92 4.94
C GLN A 378 5.64 26.96 5.45
N ARG A 379 5.64 26.64 6.75
CA ARG A 379 6.61 25.71 7.35
C ARG A 379 6.61 24.33 6.71
N HIS A 380 5.43 23.74 6.46
CA HIS A 380 5.36 22.43 5.84
C HIS A 380 5.89 22.47 4.40
N THR A 381 5.56 23.55 3.69
CA THR A 381 6.06 23.83 2.34
C THR A 381 7.57 24.00 2.32
N ASP A 382 8.13 24.71 3.29
CA ASP A 382 9.56 24.98 3.41
C ASP A 382 10.38 23.74 3.75
N GLU A 383 9.87 22.88 4.64
CA GLU A 383 10.52 21.62 4.97
C GLU A 383 10.54 20.67 3.78
N LEU A 384 9.42 20.53 3.06
CA LEU A 384 9.39 19.72 1.85
C LEU A 384 10.29 20.30 0.75
N ASN A 385 10.35 21.63 0.61
CA ASN A 385 11.27 22.31 -0.30
C ASN A 385 12.74 22.06 0.07
N LYS A 386 13.10 22.05 1.35
CA LYS A 386 14.46 21.66 1.79
C LYS A 386 14.78 20.22 1.38
N ILE A 387 13.80 19.32 1.47
CA ILE A 387 13.97 17.92 1.09
C ILE A 387 14.14 17.79 -0.43
N ILE A 388 13.29 18.45 -1.20
CA ILE A 388 13.37 18.49 -2.66
C ILE A 388 14.74 19.03 -3.10
N LYS A 389 15.19 20.16 -2.53
CA LYS A 389 16.52 20.73 -2.80
C LYS A 389 17.66 19.78 -2.41
N GLY A 390 17.51 19.06 -1.31
CA GLY A 390 18.48 18.04 -0.90
C GLY A 390 18.61 16.90 -1.93
N ILE A 391 17.50 16.49 -2.54
CA ILE A 391 17.48 15.47 -3.60
C ILE A 391 18.03 16.04 -4.92
N GLU A 392 17.68 17.27 -5.29
CA GLU A 392 18.22 17.96 -6.47
C GLU A 392 19.75 18.06 -6.38
N ARG A 393 20.27 18.47 -5.21
CA ARG A 393 21.72 18.54 -4.96
C ARG A 393 22.41 17.19 -5.09
N GLN A 394 21.79 16.10 -4.65
CA GLN A 394 22.36 14.76 -4.87
C GLN A 394 22.44 14.39 -6.36
N GLY A 395 21.50 14.88 -7.17
CA GLY A 395 21.57 14.78 -8.63
C GLY A 395 22.74 15.59 -9.20
N GLU A 396 22.86 16.86 -8.81
CA GLU A 396 23.94 17.77 -9.23
C GLU A 396 25.34 17.26 -8.83
N ASP A 397 25.46 16.70 -7.63
CA ASP A 397 26.71 16.07 -7.15
C ASP A 397 27.07 14.84 -8.01
N MET A 398 26.08 14.07 -8.46
CA MET A 398 26.32 12.94 -9.37
C MET A 398 26.72 13.42 -10.77
N GLU A 399 26.18 14.54 -11.24
CA GLU A 399 26.60 15.16 -12.50
C GLU A 399 28.04 15.67 -12.43
N SER A 400 28.42 16.29 -11.31
CA SER A 400 29.79 16.71 -11.05
C SER A 400 30.74 15.51 -11.02
N PHE A 401 30.34 14.41 -10.36
CA PHE A 401 31.08 13.15 -10.37
C PHE A 401 31.26 12.59 -11.79
N ILE A 402 30.20 12.56 -12.61
CA ILE A 402 30.29 12.09 -14.00
C ILE A 402 31.30 12.94 -14.79
N LYS A 403 31.27 14.27 -14.59
CA LYS A 403 32.20 15.19 -15.25
C LYS A 403 33.66 14.96 -14.84
N GLU A 404 33.91 14.77 -13.56
CA GLU A 404 35.26 14.58 -13.03
C GLU A 404 35.84 13.20 -13.37
N GLU A 405 35.01 12.16 -13.28
CA GLU A 405 35.43 10.77 -13.39
C GLU A 405 35.46 10.29 -14.85
N TYR A 406 34.46 10.66 -15.66
CA TYR A 406 34.32 10.22 -17.06
C TYR A 406 34.77 11.27 -18.08
N LYS A 407 35.14 12.48 -17.63
CA LYS A 407 35.54 13.61 -18.49
C LYS A 407 34.46 14.05 -19.49
N ILE A 408 33.19 13.84 -19.13
CA ILE A 408 32.03 14.22 -19.95
C ILE A 408 31.41 15.50 -19.39
N ASN A 409 31.32 16.55 -20.19
CA ASN A 409 30.97 17.90 -19.71
C ASN A 409 29.52 18.05 -19.24
N SER A 410 28.59 17.23 -19.75
CA SER A 410 27.17 17.30 -19.41
C SER A 410 26.49 15.93 -19.40
N ILE A 411 25.35 15.81 -18.70
CA ILE A 411 24.56 14.57 -18.73
C ILE A 411 24.01 14.24 -20.12
N ASN A 412 23.73 15.26 -20.94
CA ASN A 412 23.25 15.02 -22.30
C ASN A 412 24.33 14.38 -23.17
N ASP A 413 25.58 14.83 -23.05
CA ASP A 413 26.71 14.21 -23.74
C ASP A 413 26.92 12.77 -23.26
N ALA A 414 26.78 12.53 -21.95
CA ALA A 414 26.86 11.19 -21.38
C ALA A 414 25.77 10.26 -21.94
N MET A 415 24.56 10.77 -22.15
CA MET A 415 23.49 10.01 -22.79
C MET A 415 23.78 9.70 -24.27
N VAL A 416 24.37 10.64 -25.01
CA VAL A 416 24.81 10.42 -26.41
C VAL A 416 25.88 9.33 -26.47
N GLU A 417 26.86 9.37 -25.56
CA GLU A 417 27.90 8.32 -25.48
C GLU A 417 27.30 6.95 -25.13
N LEU A 418 26.39 6.89 -24.15
CA LEU A 418 25.69 5.65 -23.81
C LEU A 418 24.85 5.10 -24.97
N GLU A 419 24.29 5.98 -25.81
CA GLU A 419 23.53 5.59 -27.00
C GLU A 419 24.44 4.99 -28.09
N LYS A 420 25.61 5.61 -28.34
CA LYS A 420 26.64 5.06 -29.24
C LYS A 420 27.07 3.65 -28.79
N MET A 421 27.22 3.46 -27.49
CA MET A 421 27.58 2.17 -26.87
C MET A 421 26.41 1.18 -26.78
N LYS A 422 25.20 1.54 -27.26
CA LYS A 422 24.00 0.70 -27.22
C LYS A 422 23.66 0.19 -25.81
N ALA A 423 23.85 1.05 -24.80
CA ALA A 423 23.63 0.71 -23.40
C ALA A 423 22.18 0.25 -23.14
N GLY A 424 22.00 -0.84 -22.37
CA GLY A 424 20.71 -1.51 -22.24
C GLY A 424 19.58 -0.66 -21.63
N LEU A 425 19.89 0.29 -20.74
CA LEU A 425 18.90 1.13 -20.06
C LEU A 425 18.69 2.51 -20.70
N ILE A 426 19.35 2.82 -21.83
CA ILE A 426 19.29 4.17 -22.42
C ILE A 426 17.86 4.62 -22.73
N LYS A 427 17.01 3.72 -23.24
CA LYS A 427 15.59 4.00 -23.52
C LYS A 427 14.81 4.39 -22.26
N PHE A 428 15.13 3.77 -21.12
CA PHE A 428 14.51 4.09 -19.85
C PHE A 428 14.98 5.45 -19.32
N ILE A 429 16.28 5.74 -19.43
CA ILE A 429 16.86 7.04 -19.07
C ILE A 429 16.21 8.17 -19.90
N TYR A 430 16.05 7.97 -21.21
CA TYR A 430 15.33 8.92 -22.07
C TYR A 430 13.90 9.15 -21.62
N LYS A 431 13.16 8.07 -21.28
CA LYS A 431 11.78 8.18 -20.80
C LYS A 431 11.66 8.97 -19.48
N ILE A 432 12.59 8.77 -18.55
CA ILE A 432 12.65 9.57 -17.31
C ILE A 432 12.96 11.03 -17.66
N THR A 433 13.94 11.26 -18.53
CA THR A 433 14.36 12.61 -18.95
C THR A 433 13.22 13.36 -19.64
N GLU A 434 12.42 12.71 -20.47
CA GLU A 434 11.24 13.30 -21.09
C GLU A 434 10.20 13.73 -20.04
N SER A 435 9.99 12.91 -19.00
CA SER A 435 9.08 13.25 -17.90
C SER A 435 9.58 14.38 -16.98
N LEU A 436 10.83 14.83 -17.14
CA LEU A 436 11.35 16.03 -16.50
C LEU A 436 10.98 17.30 -17.27
N ARG A 437 10.76 17.21 -18.58
CA ARG A 437 10.41 18.37 -19.43
C ARG A 437 8.95 18.79 -19.30
N TYR A 438 8.05 17.81 -19.13
CA TYR A 438 6.62 18.00 -18.86
C TYR A 438 6.34 17.88 -17.38
#